data_AF-A0A918DWF6-F1
#
_entry.id   AF-A0A918DWF6-F1
#
_cell.length_a   1.000
_cell.length_b   1.000
_cell.length_c   1.000
_cell.angle_alpha   90.00
_cell.angle_beta   90.00
_cell.angle_gamma   90.00
#
_symmetry.space_group_name_H-M   'P 1'
#
loop_
_entity.id
_entity.type
_entity.pdbx_description
1 polymer ?
#
loop_
_entity_poly.entity_id
_entity_poly.type
_entity_poly.pdbx_seq_one_letter_code
_entity_poly.pdbx_strand_id
1 'polypeptide(L)'
;MRAARSRPAYAVRPAHAEEGVLDDDLSQALWETYRMPLDTGCSSAAARIFTRRCLNRWEIGDDSLFGEDVVLVVSELVTNAMIHADSPEELRLSWRSPSLVVEVRDTGPGQPYVRPSDDSEPGSRGMEIVDRLARHWLIAAGAGDTKTIRVEMVSP
;
A
#
# COMPACT_ATOMS: atom_id res chain seq x y z
N MET A 1 32.12 -18.72 -5.50
CA MET A 1 30.85 -19.16 -4.89
C MET A 1 29.91 -17.97 -4.83
N ARG A 2 28.86 -17.93 -5.67
CA ARG A 2 27.80 -16.91 -5.58
C ARG A 2 26.75 -17.42 -4.59
N ALA A 3 26.55 -16.69 -3.49
CA ALA A 3 25.47 -16.96 -2.55
C ALA A 3 24.13 -16.74 -3.26
N ALA A 4 23.32 -17.80 -3.33
CA ALA A 4 21.92 -17.72 -3.71
C ALA A 4 21.21 -16.83 -2.69
N ARG A 5 20.72 -15.66 -3.12
CA ARG A 5 19.91 -14.79 -2.28
C ARG A 5 18.55 -15.45 -2.10
N SER A 6 18.28 -15.93 -0.89
CA SER A 6 17.00 -16.49 -0.48
C SER A 6 15.90 -15.45 -0.68
N ARG A 7 14.88 -15.76 -1.48
CA ARG A 7 13.65 -14.98 -1.59
C ARG A 7 12.90 -15.06 -0.24
N PRO A 8 12.53 -13.95 0.42
CA PRO A 8 11.61 -14.02 1.55
C PRO A 8 10.20 -14.40 1.04
N ALA A 9 9.49 -15.18 1.86
CA ALA A 9 8.15 -15.70 1.55
C ALA A 9 7.10 -14.58 1.59
N TYR A 10 6.54 -14.24 0.43
CA TYR A 10 5.39 -13.37 0.30
C TYR A 10 4.12 -14.16 0.63
N ALA A 11 3.35 -13.72 1.63
CA ALA A 11 1.94 -14.10 1.72
C ALA A 11 1.14 -13.16 0.82
N VAL A 12 0.95 -13.54 -0.44
CA VAL A 12 -0.03 -12.87 -1.32
C VAL A 12 -1.41 -13.27 -0.80
N ARG A 13 -2.21 -12.31 -0.32
CA ARG A 13 -3.63 -12.53 -0.08
C ARG A 13 -4.37 -11.99 -1.31
N PRO A 14 -5.00 -12.84 -2.14
CA PRO A 14 -5.69 -12.38 -3.32
C PRO A 14 -6.99 -11.69 -2.90
N ALA A 15 -7.23 -10.48 -3.43
CA ALA A 15 -8.53 -9.83 -3.36
C ALA A 15 -9.53 -10.52 -4.31
N HIS A 16 -9.10 -10.83 -5.53
CA HIS A 16 -9.80 -11.71 -6.48
C HIS A 16 -8.74 -12.45 -7.31
N ALA A 17 -8.63 -13.77 -7.16
CA ALA A 17 -7.61 -14.57 -7.84
C ALA A 17 -8.02 -14.83 -9.30
N GLU A 18 -7.38 -14.13 -10.24
CA GLU A 18 -7.12 -14.66 -11.58
C GLU A 18 -5.60 -14.73 -11.72
N GLU A 19 -5.07 -15.94 -12.00
CA GLU A 19 -3.64 -16.21 -12.21
C GLU A 19 -3.16 -15.50 -13.49
N GLY A 20 -2.85 -14.21 -13.36
CA GLY A 20 -2.11 -13.45 -14.37
C GLY A 20 -0.62 -13.63 -14.15
N VAL A 21 0.08 -14.16 -15.15
CA VAL A 21 1.54 -14.13 -15.25
C VAL A 21 2.01 -12.71 -14.92
N LEU A 22 2.89 -12.57 -13.91
CA LEU A 22 3.62 -11.33 -13.67
C LEU A 22 4.52 -11.12 -14.90
N ASP A 23 4.04 -10.30 -15.84
CA ASP A 23 4.79 -9.91 -17.03
C ASP A 23 6.07 -9.20 -16.56
N ASP A 24 7.20 -9.92 -16.65
CA ASP A 24 8.56 -9.50 -16.29
C ASP A 24 9.25 -8.81 -17.48
N ASP A 25 8.50 -8.06 -18.27
CA ASP A 25 9.04 -7.36 -19.44
C ASP A 25 8.53 -5.91 -19.49
N LEU A 26 9.45 -4.98 -19.80
CA LEU A 26 9.33 -3.52 -19.79
C LEU A 26 9.73 -2.81 -18.47
N SER A 27 11.05 -2.78 -18.25
CA SER A 27 11.87 -1.66 -17.72
C SER A 27 11.39 -0.88 -16.48
N GLN A 28 12.31 -0.65 -15.55
CA GLN A 28 12.17 0.21 -14.35
C GLN A 28 11.88 1.71 -14.66
N ALA A 29 11.34 2.06 -15.84
CA ALA A 29 11.42 3.39 -16.45
C ALA A 29 10.10 4.17 -16.61
N LEU A 30 8.92 3.70 -16.19
CA LEU A 30 7.66 4.46 -16.44
C LEU A 30 6.68 4.52 -15.27
N TRP A 31 7.15 4.38 -14.03
CA TRP A 31 6.34 4.69 -12.86
C TRP A 31 6.64 6.11 -12.39
N GLU A 32 5.67 7.01 -12.50
CA GLU A 32 5.77 8.30 -11.82
C GLU A 32 5.54 8.07 -10.33
N THR A 33 6.52 8.40 -9.49
CA THR A 33 6.54 8.01 -8.08
C THR A 33 6.68 9.22 -7.16
N TYR A 34 5.80 9.31 -6.16
CA TYR A 34 5.88 10.28 -5.08
C TYR A 34 6.05 9.58 -3.73
N ARG A 35 6.78 10.21 -2.81
CA ARG A 35 7.06 9.68 -1.46
C ARG A 35 6.81 10.72 -0.40
N MET A 36 6.35 10.27 0.76
CA MET A 36 6.11 11.09 1.94
C MET A 36 6.65 10.34 3.18
N PRO A 37 7.54 10.95 3.98
CA PRO A 37 7.93 10.41 5.27
C PRO A 37 6.74 10.27 6.22
N LEU A 38 6.72 9.22 7.04
CA LEU A 38 5.70 8.98 8.07
C LEU A 38 6.23 9.17 9.50
N ASP A 39 7.25 10.01 9.66
CA ASP A 39 7.90 10.29 10.95
C ASP A 39 6.95 10.98 11.99
N THR A 40 7.49 11.27 13.19
CA THR A 40 6.75 11.61 14.42
C THR A 40 5.84 12.86 14.36
N GLY A 41 5.75 13.57 13.22
CA GLY A 41 4.81 14.67 13.00
C GLY A 41 3.74 14.39 11.93
N CYS A 42 3.79 13.24 11.26
CA CYS A 42 2.87 12.88 10.20
C CYS A 42 1.53 12.38 10.76
N SER A 43 0.44 12.64 10.06
CA SER A 43 -0.90 12.17 10.41
C SER A 43 -1.58 11.53 9.21
N SER A 44 -2.61 10.70 9.46
CA SER A 44 -3.45 10.18 8.38
C SER A 44 -4.06 11.31 7.53
N ALA A 45 -4.35 12.47 8.12
CA ALA A 45 -4.78 13.66 7.39
C ALA A 45 -3.72 14.19 6.42
N ALA A 46 -2.45 14.25 6.84
CA ALA A 46 -1.35 14.65 5.97
C ALA A 46 -1.17 13.67 4.80
N ALA A 47 -1.26 12.36 5.06
CA ALA A 47 -1.21 11.32 4.03
C ALA A 47 -2.35 11.45 3.01
N ARG A 48 -3.58 11.73 3.45
CA ARG A 48 -4.71 11.98 2.54
C ARG A 48 -4.46 13.21 1.66
N ILE A 49 -3.98 14.32 2.23
CA ILE A 49 -3.67 15.54 1.47
C ILE A 49 -2.58 15.28 0.42
N PHE A 50 -1.51 14.58 0.82
CA PHE A 50 -0.44 14.17 -0.09
C PHE A 50 -0.95 13.31 -1.24
N THR A 51 -1.82 12.34 -0.94
CA THR A 51 -2.42 11.45 -1.94
C THR A 51 -3.27 12.22 -2.94
N ARG A 52 -4.15 13.11 -2.48
CA ARG A 52 -4.98 13.97 -3.34
C ARG A 52 -4.12 14.83 -4.29
N ARG A 53 -3.01 15.38 -3.79
CA ARG A 53 -2.05 16.13 -4.62
C ARG A 53 -1.41 15.27 -5.72
N CYS A 54 -1.08 14.01 -5.41
CA CYS A 54 -0.51 13.09 -6.40
C CYS A 54 -1.54 12.72 -7.47
N LEU A 55 -2.76 12.38 -7.06
CA LEU A 55 -3.87 12.06 -7.97
C LEU A 55 -4.16 13.20 -8.96
N ASN A 56 -4.19 14.44 -8.47
CA ASN A 56 -4.38 15.61 -9.31
C ASN A 56 -3.21 15.87 -10.26
N ARG A 57 -1.98 15.56 -9.85
CA ARG A 57 -0.81 15.68 -10.74
C ARG A 57 -0.82 14.64 -11.86
N TRP A 58 -1.34 13.46 -11.59
CA TRP A 58 -1.51 12.39 -12.57
C TRP A 58 -2.78 12.52 -13.43
N GLU A 59 -3.52 13.62 -13.28
CA GLU A 59 -4.77 13.90 -14.01
C GLU A 59 -5.88 12.84 -13.78
N ILE A 60 -5.81 12.09 -12.67
CA ILE A 60 -6.83 11.11 -12.26
C ILE A 60 -8.05 11.82 -11.64
N GLY A 61 -7.83 12.95 -10.98
CA GLY A 61 -8.83 13.69 -10.21
C GLY A 61 -9.05 13.09 -8.83
N ASP A 62 -8.94 13.91 -7.79
CA ASP A 62 -9.12 13.47 -6.41
C ASP A 62 -10.59 13.37 -5.96
N ASP A 63 -11.51 13.88 -6.77
CA ASP A 63 -12.97 13.78 -6.64
C ASP A 63 -13.57 12.64 -7.49
N SER A 64 -12.75 11.94 -8.26
CA SER A 64 -13.17 10.73 -8.97
C SER A 64 -13.42 9.60 -7.96
N LEU A 65 -14.33 8.65 -8.29
CA LEU A 65 -14.58 7.48 -7.46
C LEU A 65 -13.28 6.70 -7.16
N PHE A 66 -12.45 6.50 -8.17
CA PHE A 66 -11.15 5.85 -8.02
C PHE A 66 -10.19 6.67 -7.12
N GLY A 67 -10.19 7.99 -7.25
CA GLY A 67 -9.40 8.87 -6.40
C GLY A 67 -9.83 8.82 -4.93
N GLU A 68 -11.13 8.77 -4.65
CA GLU A 68 -11.67 8.60 -3.30
C GLU A 68 -11.28 7.23 -2.71
N ASP A 69 -11.38 6.17 -3.50
CA ASP A 69 -10.98 4.81 -3.11
C ASP A 69 -9.49 4.74 -2.75
N VAL A 70 -8.62 5.36 -3.56
CA VAL A 70 -7.17 5.42 -3.29
C VAL A 70 -6.88 6.17 -1.99
N VAL A 71 -7.55 7.31 -1.76
CA VAL A 71 -7.40 8.10 -0.53
C VAL A 71 -7.84 7.30 0.70
N LEU A 72 -8.90 6.50 0.56
CA LEU A 72 -9.39 5.62 1.62
C LEU A 72 -8.37 4.51 1.93
N VAL A 73 -7.87 3.80 0.92
CA VAL A 73 -6.82 2.77 1.07
C VAL A 73 -5.60 3.35 1.76
N VAL A 74 -5.12 4.53 1.35
CA VAL A 74 -3.99 5.20 2.02
C VAL A 74 -4.31 5.51 3.48
N SER A 75 -5.51 6.00 3.78
CA SER A 75 -5.90 6.32 5.15
C SER A 75 -5.86 5.09 6.05
N GLU A 76 -6.37 3.96 5.58
CA GLU A 76 -6.37 2.69 6.33
C GLU A 76 -4.95 2.15 6.54
N LEU A 77 -4.13 2.12 5.49
CA LEU A 77 -2.75 1.61 5.60
C LEU A 77 -1.88 2.46 6.51
N VAL A 78 -1.96 3.79 6.38
CA VAL A 78 -1.16 4.71 7.21
C VAL A 78 -1.64 4.68 8.66
N THR A 79 -2.95 4.59 8.89
CA THR A 79 -3.49 4.46 10.25
C THR A 79 -3.04 3.14 10.89
N ASN A 80 -3.07 2.03 10.14
CA ASN A 80 -2.55 0.75 10.61
C ASN A 80 -1.06 0.83 10.98
N ALA A 81 -0.24 1.47 10.15
CA ALA A 81 1.17 1.67 10.47
C ALA A 81 1.34 2.52 11.74
N MET A 82 0.64 3.64 11.84
CA MET A 82 0.74 4.55 13.00
C MET A 82 0.30 3.91 14.32
N ILE A 83 -0.66 2.99 14.30
CA ILE A 83 -1.17 2.34 15.51
C ILE A 83 -0.34 1.10 15.88
N HIS A 84 0.13 0.34 14.90
CA HIS A 84 0.64 -1.02 15.13
C HIS A 84 2.12 -1.24 14.82
N ALA A 85 2.78 -0.31 14.11
CA ALA A 85 4.22 -0.42 13.87
C ALA A 85 5.02 0.22 15.01
N ASP A 86 6.24 -0.25 15.24
CA ASP A 86 7.18 0.41 16.15
C ASP A 86 7.60 1.77 15.58
N SER A 87 7.79 1.85 14.25
CA SER A 87 8.01 3.10 13.55
C SER A 87 7.47 3.04 12.11
N PRO A 88 6.42 3.82 11.76
CA PRO A 88 6.10 4.13 10.38
C PRO A 88 7.26 4.89 9.72
N GLU A 89 7.61 4.54 8.47
CA GLU A 89 8.77 5.13 7.79
C GLU A 89 8.36 5.96 6.57
N GLU A 90 7.61 5.39 5.64
CA GLU A 90 7.36 6.01 4.33
C GLU A 90 6.03 5.56 3.71
N LEU A 91 5.30 6.52 3.14
CA LEU A 91 4.25 6.29 2.15
C LEU A 91 4.84 6.55 0.76
N ARG A 92 4.68 5.59 -0.15
CA ARG A 92 5.05 5.71 -1.57
C ARG A 92 3.83 5.46 -2.45
N LEU A 93 3.58 6.37 -3.37
CA LEU A 93 2.56 6.25 -4.40
C LEU A 93 3.24 6.20 -5.76
N SER A 94 2.95 5.18 -6.54
CA SER A 94 3.51 5.01 -7.88
C SER A 94 2.38 4.86 -8.89
N TRP A 95 2.42 5.62 -9.98
CA TRP A 95 1.43 5.57 -11.04
C TRP A 95 2.04 5.19 -12.37
N ARG A 96 1.39 4.26 -13.05
CA ARG A 96 1.58 3.95 -14.46
C ARG A 96 0.24 3.50 -14.99
N SER A 97 -0.42 4.34 -15.79
CA SER A 97 -1.76 4.03 -16.30
C SER A 97 -1.87 2.60 -16.87
N PRO A 98 -2.88 1.81 -16.46
CA PRO A 98 -3.98 2.17 -15.55
C PRO A 98 -3.73 1.81 -14.07
N SER A 99 -2.52 1.40 -13.68
CA SER A 99 -2.20 0.89 -12.34
C SER A 99 -1.63 1.95 -11.40
N LEU A 100 -2.20 2.02 -10.19
CA LEU A 100 -1.70 2.78 -9.05
C LEU A 100 -1.23 1.80 -7.97
N VAL A 101 0.00 1.99 -7.48
CA VAL A 101 0.57 1.22 -6.39
C VAL A 101 0.74 2.09 -5.16
N VAL A 102 0.11 1.68 -4.06
CA VAL A 102 0.27 2.26 -2.73
C VAL A 102 1.19 1.37 -1.91
N GLU A 103 2.26 1.94 -1.38
CA GLU A 103 3.21 1.24 -0.52
C GLU A 103 3.39 1.98 0.80
N VAL A 104 3.14 1.29 1.92
CA VAL A 104 3.46 1.79 3.26
C VAL A 104 4.55 0.93 3.85
N ARG A 105 5.66 1.58 4.19
CA ARG A 105 6.82 0.97 4.82
C ARG A 105 6.88 1.37 6.29
N ASP A 106 7.14 0.38 7.14
CA ASP A 106 7.28 0.56 8.57
C ASP A 106 8.27 -0.48 9.15
N THR A 107 8.60 -0.34 10.43
CA THR A 107 9.38 -1.30 11.21
C THR A 107 8.60 -1.80 12.41
N GLY A 108 8.80 -3.07 12.77
CA GLY A 108 8.31 -3.65 14.02
C GLY A 108 8.07 -5.17 13.94
N PRO A 109 8.05 -5.87 15.09
CA PRO A 109 7.83 -7.31 15.14
C PRO A 109 6.37 -7.62 14.87
N GLY A 110 6.01 -7.85 13.61
CA GLY A 110 4.67 -8.35 13.30
C GLY A 110 4.34 -8.31 11.82
N GLN A 111 3.58 -9.31 11.38
CA GLN A 111 2.75 -9.16 10.17
C GLN A 111 1.84 -7.94 10.36
N PRO A 112 1.43 -7.23 9.29
CA PRO A 112 0.31 -6.29 9.38
C PRO A 112 -0.83 -6.96 10.12
N TYR A 113 -1.42 -6.23 11.06
CA TYR A 113 -2.51 -6.77 11.84
C TYR A 113 -3.74 -6.87 10.94
N VAL A 114 -3.88 -8.01 10.25
CA VAL A 114 -5.08 -8.38 9.51
C VAL A 114 -6.08 -8.88 10.55
N ARG A 115 -6.83 -7.98 11.17
CA ARG A 115 -7.97 -8.40 12.00
C ARG A 115 -9.06 -8.93 11.07
N PRO A 116 -9.69 -10.08 11.35
CA PRO A 116 -11.00 -10.37 10.80
C PRO A 116 -11.94 -9.23 11.21
N SER A 117 -12.75 -8.73 10.27
CA SER A 117 -13.74 -7.70 10.54
C SER A 117 -14.63 -8.12 11.70
N ASP A 118 -14.62 -7.34 12.78
CA ASP A 118 -15.56 -7.46 13.89
C ASP A 118 -16.37 -6.18 13.95
N ASP A 119 -17.66 -6.28 13.63
CA ASP A 119 -18.59 -5.14 13.57
C ASP A 119 -18.76 -4.40 14.90
N SER A 120 -18.24 -4.94 16.00
CA SER A 120 -18.31 -4.34 17.33
C SER A 120 -17.10 -3.47 17.71
N GLU A 121 -16.00 -3.47 16.94
CA GLU A 121 -14.80 -2.68 17.22
C GLU A 121 -14.54 -1.57 16.17
N PRO A 122 -14.49 -0.29 16.57
CA PRO A 122 -14.06 0.79 15.69
C PRO A 122 -12.64 0.56 15.16
N GLY A 123 -12.47 0.48 13.83
CA GLY A 123 -11.17 0.28 13.17
C GLY A 123 -10.91 -1.14 12.64
N SER A 124 -11.81 -2.10 12.87
CA SER A 124 -11.65 -3.49 12.43
C SER A 124 -11.83 -3.73 10.92
N ARG A 125 -12.35 -2.74 10.18
CA ARG A 125 -12.68 -2.86 8.74
C ARG A 125 -11.55 -2.43 7.80
N GLY A 126 -10.45 -1.89 8.31
CA GLY A 126 -9.43 -1.25 7.46
C GLY A 126 -8.88 -2.16 6.38
N MET A 127 -8.57 -3.41 6.72
CA MET A 127 -8.06 -4.36 5.73
C MET A 127 -9.15 -4.97 4.84
N GLU A 128 -10.42 -5.02 5.29
CA GLU A 128 -11.55 -5.43 4.45
C GLU A 128 -11.79 -4.40 3.33
N ILE A 129 -11.66 -3.11 3.65
CA ILE A 129 -11.72 -2.03 2.67
C ILE A 129 -10.61 -2.19 1.63
N VAL A 130 -9.37 -2.45 2.08
CA VAL A 130 -8.24 -2.71 1.18
C VAL A 130 -8.48 -3.96 0.33
N ASP A 131 -8.94 -5.06 0.94
CA ASP A 131 -9.25 -6.32 0.24
C ASP A 131 -10.30 -6.10 -0.87
N ARG A 132 -11.28 -5.21 -0.67
CA ARG A 132 -12.34 -4.94 -1.66
C ARG A 132 -11.93 -3.99 -2.78
N LEU A 133 -11.04 -3.04 -2.50
CA LEU A 133 -10.65 -1.98 -3.45
C LEU A 133 -9.36 -2.31 -4.23
N ALA A 134 -8.56 -3.24 -3.71
CA ALA A 134 -7.33 -3.67 -4.36
C ALA A 134 -7.59 -4.66 -5.50
N ARG A 135 -6.79 -4.56 -6.57
CA ARG A 135 -6.62 -5.69 -7.51
C ARG A 135 -5.92 -6.85 -6.80
N HIS A 136 -4.83 -6.53 -6.12
CA HIS A 136 -4.12 -7.45 -5.25
C HIS A 136 -3.25 -6.65 -4.27
N TRP A 137 -2.82 -7.31 -3.20
CA TRP A 137 -1.84 -6.74 -2.29
C TRP A 137 -0.96 -7.82 -1.70
N LEU A 138 0.20 -7.39 -1.20
CA LEU A 138 1.20 -8.26 -0.62
C LEU A 138 1.93 -7.57 0.53
N ILE A 139 2.65 -8.37 1.29
CA ILE A 139 3.55 -7.92 2.34
C ILE A 139 4.94 -8.38 1.95
N ALA A 140 5.86 -7.42 1.83
CA ALA A 140 7.27 -7.67 1.57
C ALA A 140 8.07 -7.46 2.85
N ALA A 141 8.81 -8.48 3.29
CA ALA A 141 9.83 -8.30 4.32
C ALA A 141 11.04 -7.57 3.73
N GLY A 142 11.55 -6.57 4.46
CA GLY A 142 12.75 -5.81 4.14
C GLY A 142 13.98 -6.33 4.88
N ALA A 143 15.04 -5.51 4.92
CA ALA A 143 16.19 -5.80 5.77
C ALA A 143 15.85 -5.50 7.25
N GLY A 144 16.31 -6.34 8.18
CA GLY A 144 15.94 -6.22 9.59
C GLY A 144 14.45 -6.46 9.82
N ASP A 145 13.84 -5.67 10.71
CA ASP A 145 12.42 -5.74 11.05
C ASP A 145 11.53 -4.83 10.20
N THR A 146 12.03 -4.39 9.04
CA THR A 146 11.26 -3.60 8.08
C THR A 146 10.24 -4.48 7.35
N LYS A 147 9.03 -3.96 7.18
CA LYS A 147 8.03 -4.51 6.26
C LYS A 147 7.48 -3.44 5.32
N THR A 148 6.93 -3.87 4.20
CA THR A 148 6.22 -3.00 3.26
C THR A 148 4.93 -3.67 2.86
N ILE A 149 3.80 -3.01 3.12
CA ILE A 149 2.50 -3.39 2.58
C ILE A 149 2.39 -2.71 1.22
N ARG A 150 2.16 -3.50 0.17
CA ARG A 150 2.01 -3.02 -1.20
C ARG A 150 0.62 -3.39 -1.71
N VAL A 151 -0.14 -2.39 -2.13
CA VAL A 151 -1.48 -2.55 -2.69
C VAL A 151 -1.47 -2.03 -4.12
N GLU A 152 -1.90 -2.84 -5.08
CA GLU A 152 -2.14 -2.41 -6.45
C GLU A 152 -3.64 -2.19 -6.67
N MET A 153 -3.99 -1.03 -7.21
CA MET A 153 -5.33 -0.63 -7.62
C MET A 153 -5.30 -0.30 -9.11
N VAL A 154 -6.39 -0.57 -9.82
CA VAL A 154 -6.50 -0.31 -11.26
C VAL A 154 -7.60 0.71 -11.48
N SER A 155 -7.26 1.81 -12.15
CA SER A 155 -8.25 2.77 -12.61
C SER A 155 -9.17 2.09 -13.62
N PRO A 156 -10.50 2.30 -13.53
CA PRO A 156 -11.46 1.80 -14.51
C PRO A 156 -11.23 2.36 -15.91
#